data_AF-A0A941NX72-F1
#
_entry.id   AF-A0A941NX72-F1
#
_cell.length_a   1.000
_cell.length_b   1.000
_cell.length_c   1.000
_cell.angle_alpha   90.00
_cell.angle_beta   90.00
_cell.angle_gamma   90.00
#
_symmetry.space_group_name_H-M   'P 1'
#
loop_
_entity.id
_entity.type
_entity.pdbx_description
1 polymer ?
#
loop_
_entity_poly.entity_id
_entity_poly.type
_entity_poly.pdbx_seq_one_letter_code
_entity_poly.pdbx_strand_id
1 'polypeptide(L)'
;MLSFEHVNLKKDEEHAVISIGGMPFYRSSGDSSGFAKTWFPFFGIQEKEDDPIYKKGTFLKAVETKLPREVILKIKELYPSYGGQASNGNQLLMRFWTIPCLLISSLLGGGLWETTKGKDLRSFLFENYEAFYKNITSISIKRANKEFNTGEMLNVWLCEQAKIKSYTLLNSLFPSTSEELSRKLTEIALLSKTPATKPLLFIKAKPKAHKKADSTNKNVAQLGSYFDAQKRRRSARFR
;
A
#
# COMPACT_ATOMS: atom_id res chain seq x y z
N MET A 1 0.85 13.69 -27.88
CA MET A 1 1.70 13.80 -26.68
C MET A 1 0.80 14.27 -25.55
N LEU A 2 0.33 13.37 -24.68
CA LEU A 2 -0.56 13.74 -23.56
C LEU A 2 0.30 14.33 -22.44
N SER A 3 0.09 15.59 -22.10
CA SER A 3 0.73 16.24 -20.95
C SER A 3 0.02 15.78 -19.68
N PHE A 4 0.67 14.92 -18.91
CA PHE A 4 0.22 14.59 -17.56
C PHE A 4 0.32 15.86 -16.71
N GLU A 5 -0.80 16.36 -16.19
CA GLU A 5 -0.77 17.34 -15.11
C GLU A 5 0.08 16.73 -13.99
N HIS A 6 1.19 17.39 -13.70
CA HIS A 6 2.16 16.91 -12.74
C HIS A 6 1.47 16.90 -11.38
N VAL A 7 1.33 15.71 -10.77
CA VAL A 7 1.00 15.62 -9.35
C VAL A 7 2.15 16.30 -8.61
N ASN A 8 1.92 17.55 -8.22
CA ASN A 8 2.96 18.44 -7.70
C ASN A 8 3.27 18.06 -6.24
N LEU A 9 4.09 17.04 -6.05
CA LEU A 9 4.55 16.57 -4.75
C LEU A 9 5.71 17.48 -4.28
N LYS A 10 5.40 18.53 -3.50
CA LYS A 10 6.39 19.45 -2.90
C LYS A 10 7.53 18.71 -2.15
N LYS A 11 8.71 19.35 -2.17
CA LYS A 11 10.02 18.98 -1.58
C LYS A 11 9.96 18.78 -0.05
N ASP A 12 10.81 17.89 0.44
CA ASP A 12 11.11 17.55 1.85
C ASP A 12 10.22 16.50 2.52
N GLU A 13 10.38 15.27 2.05
CA GLU A 13 9.55 14.10 2.36
C GLU A 13 10.36 12.79 2.36
N GLU A 14 11.50 12.76 3.04
CA GLU A 14 12.17 11.50 3.37
C GLU A 14 11.22 10.72 4.31
N HIS A 15 10.81 9.51 3.92
CA HIS A 15 9.80 8.69 4.60
C HIS A 15 8.35 9.19 4.60
N ALA A 16 7.95 10.03 3.64
CA ALA A 16 6.53 10.38 3.52
C ALA A 16 5.65 9.16 3.29
N VAL A 17 4.47 9.18 3.92
CA VAL A 17 3.42 8.19 3.76
C VAL A 17 2.19 8.86 3.17
N ILE A 18 1.56 8.17 2.22
CA ILE A 18 0.30 8.59 1.62
C ILE A 18 -0.69 7.43 1.61
N SER A 19 -1.98 7.76 1.51
CA SER A 19 -3.05 6.82 1.25
C SER A 19 -3.81 7.24 -0.01
N ILE A 20 -4.00 6.29 -0.92
CA ILE A 20 -4.77 6.46 -2.16
C ILE A 20 -5.90 5.45 -2.11
N GLY A 21 -7.11 5.92 -1.87
CA GLY A 21 -8.27 5.03 -1.74
C GLY A 21 -8.15 3.96 -0.66
N GLY A 22 -7.51 4.31 0.47
CA GLY A 22 -7.25 3.38 1.57
C GLY A 22 -6.02 2.49 1.36
N MET A 23 -5.36 2.55 0.20
CA MET A 23 -4.12 1.82 -0.07
C MET A 23 -2.92 2.66 0.31
N PRO A 24 -2.06 2.20 1.24
CA PRO A 24 -0.97 3.04 1.69
C PRO A 24 0.33 2.81 0.93
N PHE A 25 1.05 3.91 0.72
CA PHE A 25 2.34 3.96 0.04
C PHE A 25 3.33 4.76 0.89
N TYR A 26 4.57 4.31 0.96
CA TYR A 26 5.67 5.07 1.54
C TYR A 26 6.66 5.45 0.45
N ARG A 27 7.31 6.61 0.62
CA ARG A 27 8.40 7.06 -0.23
C ARG A 27 9.72 6.49 0.27
N SER A 28 10.37 5.65 -0.54
CA SER A 28 11.62 4.99 -0.17
C SER A 28 12.77 6.00 0.02
N SER A 29 13.58 5.86 1.07
CA SER A 29 14.86 6.57 1.21
C SER A 29 15.88 6.06 0.18
N GLY A 30 15.90 4.74 -0.04
CA GLY A 30 16.79 4.08 -0.99
C GLY A 30 17.74 3.08 -0.32
N ASP A 31 17.97 3.22 0.98
CA ASP A 31 18.97 2.46 1.74
C ASP A 31 18.78 0.93 1.66
N SER A 32 17.53 0.48 1.57
CA SER A 32 17.20 -0.96 1.51
C SER A 32 16.55 -1.42 0.22
N SER A 33 16.35 -0.52 -0.76
CA SER A 33 15.70 -0.87 -2.03
C SER A 33 16.57 -0.56 -3.25
N GLY A 34 17.54 0.35 -3.13
CA GLY A 34 18.26 0.91 -4.28
C GLY A 34 17.42 1.89 -5.12
N PHE A 35 16.18 2.18 -4.72
CA PHE A 35 15.23 2.99 -5.49
C PHE A 35 14.71 4.16 -4.65
N ALA A 36 15.63 5.05 -4.27
CA ALA A 36 15.32 6.30 -3.56
C ALA A 36 14.18 7.07 -4.23
N LYS A 37 13.33 7.72 -3.43
CA LYS A 37 12.20 8.56 -3.85
C LYS A 37 11.08 7.84 -4.61
N THR A 38 11.12 6.51 -4.71
CA THR A 38 10.06 5.69 -5.32
C THR A 38 8.96 5.39 -4.30
N TRP A 39 7.70 5.46 -4.73
CA TRP A 39 6.55 5.11 -3.91
C TRP A 39 6.31 3.59 -3.93
N PHE A 40 6.34 2.95 -2.78
CA PHE A 40 6.06 1.51 -2.66
C PHE A 40 4.85 1.25 -1.76
N PRO A 41 4.00 0.27 -2.10
CA PRO A 41 2.91 -0.15 -1.22
C PRO A 41 3.47 -0.79 0.07
N PHE A 42 2.66 -0.76 1.12
CA PHE A 42 2.91 -1.47 2.36
C PHE A 42 1.57 -1.80 3.06
N PHE A 43 1.61 -2.54 4.18
CA PHE A 43 0.43 -3.07 4.87
C PHE A 43 0.32 -2.64 6.32
N GLY A 44 0.88 -1.47 6.64
CA GLY A 44 1.01 -0.97 8.01
C GLY A 44 2.43 -1.11 8.56
N ILE A 45 2.56 -0.71 9.82
CA ILE A 45 3.80 -0.75 10.59
C ILE A 45 3.73 -1.89 11.59
N GLN A 46 4.85 -2.61 11.75
CA GLN A 46 5.00 -3.61 12.79
C GLN A 46 4.94 -2.94 14.18
N GLU A 47 3.90 -3.23 14.98
CA GLU A 47 3.70 -2.63 16.31
C GLU A 47 4.43 -3.39 17.43
N LYS A 48 4.64 -4.69 17.24
CA LYS A 48 5.23 -5.59 18.23
C LYS A 48 6.47 -6.27 17.67
N GLU A 49 7.47 -6.53 18.50
CA GLU A 49 8.64 -7.30 18.09
C GLU A 49 8.40 -8.79 18.37
N ASP A 50 7.44 -9.37 17.65
CA ASP A 50 7.05 -10.78 17.80
C ASP A 50 7.93 -11.71 16.93
N ASP A 51 8.74 -11.14 16.03
CA ASP A 51 9.69 -11.82 15.15
C ASP A 51 11.04 -11.07 15.19
N PRO A 52 12.17 -11.75 15.49
CA PRO A 52 13.51 -11.14 15.50
C PRO A 52 13.92 -10.46 14.18
N ILE A 53 13.27 -10.83 13.08
CA ILE A 53 13.52 -10.29 11.74
C ILE A 53 12.74 -8.98 11.52
N TYR A 54 11.57 -8.84 12.13
CA TYR A 54 10.69 -7.68 11.96
C TYR A 54 10.68 -6.82 13.21
N LYS A 55 11.66 -5.92 13.28
CA LYS A 55 11.74 -4.92 14.35
C LYS A 55 10.47 -4.06 14.38
N LYS A 56 10.04 -3.68 15.58
CA LYS A 56 9.01 -2.66 15.77
C LYS A 56 9.34 -1.41 14.95
N GLY A 57 8.33 -0.82 14.30
CA GLY A 57 8.49 0.35 13.43
C GLY A 57 8.79 0.02 11.96
N THR A 58 8.95 -1.25 11.60
CA THR A 58 9.23 -1.64 10.21
C THR A 58 7.96 -1.64 9.36
N PHE A 59 8.06 -1.13 8.12
CA PHE A 59 6.99 -1.26 7.11
C PHE A 59 6.74 -2.73 6.74
N LEU A 60 5.50 -3.17 6.88
CA LEU A 60 5.03 -4.48 6.44
C LEU A 60 4.88 -4.52 4.93
N LYS A 61 5.61 -5.40 4.26
CA LYS A 61 5.68 -5.48 2.79
C LYS A 61 5.19 -6.85 2.33
N ALA A 62 4.88 -6.94 1.03
CA ALA A 62 4.62 -8.24 0.43
C ALA A 62 5.87 -9.12 0.45
N VAL A 63 5.65 -10.41 0.66
CA VAL A 63 6.69 -11.45 0.66
C VAL A 63 6.76 -12.21 -0.66
N GLU A 64 5.80 -11.95 -1.56
CA GLU A 64 5.72 -12.55 -2.88
C GLU A 64 5.20 -11.52 -3.88
N THR A 65 5.40 -11.78 -5.17
CA THR A 65 4.82 -10.98 -6.25
C THR A 65 3.59 -11.69 -6.81
N LYS A 66 2.58 -10.90 -7.16
CA LYS A 66 1.37 -11.28 -7.90
C LYS A 66 1.29 -10.54 -9.24
N LEU A 67 2.43 -10.05 -9.74
CA LEU A 67 2.51 -9.43 -11.05
C LEU A 67 2.30 -10.50 -12.14
N PRO A 68 1.60 -10.16 -13.24
CA PRO A 68 1.53 -10.98 -14.45
C PRO A 68 2.91 -11.30 -15.01
N ARG A 69 2.98 -12.43 -15.72
CA ARG A 69 4.24 -12.99 -16.21
C ARG A 69 4.98 -12.03 -17.13
N GLU A 70 4.28 -11.37 -18.03
CA GLU A 70 4.81 -10.40 -18.98
C GLU A 70 5.48 -9.21 -18.28
N VAL A 71 4.88 -8.72 -17.19
CA VAL A 71 5.45 -7.64 -16.38
C VAL A 71 6.67 -8.11 -15.61
N ILE A 72 6.63 -9.33 -15.06
CA ILE A 72 7.80 -9.95 -14.41
C ILE A 72 8.96 -10.06 -15.39
N LEU A 73 8.71 -10.53 -16.62
CA LEU A 73 9.73 -10.67 -17.65
C LEU A 73 10.32 -9.30 -18.01
N LYS A 74 9.48 -8.28 -18.21
CA LYS A 74 9.95 -6.93 -18.54
C LYS A 74 10.79 -6.31 -17.42
N ILE A 75 10.40 -6.50 -16.16
CA ILE A 75 11.20 -6.04 -15.00
C ILE A 75 12.54 -6.75 -14.96
N LYS A 76 12.59 -8.06 -15.20
CA LYS A 76 13.86 -8.82 -15.21
C LYS A 76 14.78 -8.43 -16.36
N GLU A 77 14.22 -8.11 -17.52
CA GLU A 77 14.94 -7.58 -18.68
C GLU A 77 15.61 -6.25 -18.34
N LEU A 78 14.85 -5.31 -17.77
CA LEU A 78 15.34 -3.96 -17.47
C LEU A 78 16.24 -3.91 -16.22
N TYR A 79 15.92 -4.72 -15.21
CA TYR A 79 16.60 -4.78 -13.91
C TYR A 79 17.11 -6.20 -13.65
N PRO A 80 18.12 -6.65 -14.40
CA PRO A 80 18.67 -7.99 -14.26
C PRO A 80 19.24 -8.21 -12.86
N SER A 81 19.11 -9.43 -12.37
CA SER A 81 19.50 -9.84 -11.02
C SER A 81 20.82 -10.63 -11.01
N TYR A 82 21.81 -10.22 -11.81
CA TYR A 82 23.14 -10.83 -11.86
C TYR A 82 24.23 -9.88 -11.32
N GLY A 83 25.31 -10.42 -10.73
CA GLY A 83 26.45 -9.64 -10.18
C GLY A 83 26.24 -9.07 -8.77
N GLY A 84 27.07 -8.11 -8.33
CA GLY A 84 26.96 -7.47 -6.99
C GLY A 84 25.64 -6.71 -6.72
N GLN A 85 24.76 -6.63 -7.74
CA GLN A 85 23.43 -6.01 -7.72
C GLN A 85 22.31 -7.05 -7.86
N ALA A 86 22.62 -8.34 -7.65
CA ALA A 86 21.79 -9.51 -7.96
C ALA A 86 20.42 -9.61 -7.26
N SER A 87 20.03 -8.62 -6.47
CA SER A 87 18.72 -8.61 -5.83
C SER A 87 17.78 -7.51 -6.33
N ASN A 88 18.25 -6.54 -7.13
CA ASN A 88 17.45 -5.35 -7.47
C ASN A 88 16.16 -5.69 -8.23
N GLY A 89 16.23 -6.56 -9.24
CA GLY A 89 15.05 -7.00 -9.98
C GLY A 89 14.07 -7.79 -9.11
N ASN A 90 14.56 -8.79 -8.38
CA ASN A 90 13.72 -9.58 -7.46
C ASN A 90 13.11 -8.72 -6.33
N GLN A 91 13.85 -7.74 -5.83
CA GLN A 91 13.34 -6.78 -4.85
C GLN A 91 12.22 -5.93 -5.46
N LEU A 92 12.37 -5.41 -6.68
CA LEU A 92 11.29 -4.65 -7.35
C LEU A 92 10.00 -5.47 -7.46
N LEU A 93 10.11 -6.73 -7.87
CA LEU A 93 8.95 -7.63 -8.01
C LEU A 93 8.17 -7.75 -6.69
N MET A 94 8.87 -7.95 -5.57
CA MET A 94 8.24 -8.05 -4.25
C MET A 94 7.73 -6.72 -3.74
N ARG A 95 8.41 -5.60 -4.05
CA ARG A 95 8.04 -4.27 -3.56
C ARG A 95 6.75 -3.76 -4.20
N PHE A 96 6.51 -4.04 -5.47
CA PHE A 96 5.27 -3.64 -6.12
C PHE A 96 4.11 -4.59 -5.87
N TRP A 97 4.37 -5.88 -5.63
CA TRP A 97 3.36 -6.89 -5.30
C TRP A 97 2.29 -7.13 -6.39
N THR A 98 1.40 -6.18 -6.70
CA THR A 98 0.31 -6.31 -7.67
C THR A 98 0.38 -5.24 -8.77
N ILE A 99 -0.31 -5.48 -9.89
CA ILE A 99 -0.40 -4.50 -10.99
C ILE A 99 -0.97 -3.17 -10.53
N PRO A 100 -2.08 -3.13 -9.77
CA PRO A 100 -2.58 -1.87 -9.23
C PRO A 100 -1.54 -1.03 -8.49
N CYS A 101 -0.73 -1.66 -7.64
CA CYS A 101 0.32 -0.95 -6.91
C CYS A 101 1.42 -0.42 -7.83
N LEU A 102 1.82 -1.22 -8.83
CA LEU A 102 2.82 -0.84 -9.83
C LEU A 102 2.34 0.36 -10.65
N LEU A 103 1.08 0.34 -11.10
CA LEU A 103 0.44 1.40 -11.89
C LEU A 103 0.25 2.69 -11.08
N ILE A 104 -0.13 2.58 -9.80
CA ILE A 104 -0.19 3.75 -8.91
C ILE A 104 1.20 4.35 -8.72
N SER A 105 2.21 3.52 -8.42
CA SER A 105 3.58 4.01 -8.26
C SER A 105 4.10 4.69 -9.52
N SER A 106 3.85 4.08 -10.69
CA SER A 106 4.24 4.66 -11.98
C SER A 106 3.53 5.98 -12.23
N LEU A 107 2.26 6.14 -11.84
CA LEU A 107 1.53 7.40 -11.95
C LEU A 107 2.09 8.49 -11.01
N LEU A 108 2.43 8.12 -9.78
CA LEU A 108 3.02 9.04 -8.79
C LEU A 108 4.42 9.53 -9.19
N GLY A 109 5.19 8.70 -9.90
CA GLY A 109 6.53 9.04 -10.37
C GLY A 109 7.58 9.17 -9.27
N GLY A 110 8.64 9.92 -9.57
CA GLY A 110 9.83 10.03 -8.73
C GLY A 110 10.76 8.79 -8.80
N GLY A 111 12.00 8.97 -8.40
CA GLY A 111 12.92 7.85 -8.11
C GLY A 111 13.14 6.94 -9.32
N LEU A 112 12.76 5.66 -9.19
CA LEU A 112 12.85 4.66 -10.26
C LEU A 112 12.30 5.19 -11.59
N TRP A 113 11.16 5.89 -11.56
CA TRP A 113 10.44 6.34 -12.74
C TRP A 113 11.11 7.49 -13.50
N GLU A 114 12.12 8.13 -12.90
CA GLU A 114 12.91 9.19 -13.53
C GLU A 114 14.13 8.65 -14.29
N THR A 115 14.54 7.42 -14.00
CA THR A 115 15.63 6.74 -14.70
C THR A 115 15.23 6.32 -16.12
N THR A 116 16.20 6.12 -17.00
CA THR A 116 15.95 5.63 -18.37
C THR A 116 15.15 4.32 -18.36
N LYS A 117 15.61 3.32 -17.58
CA LYS A 117 14.92 2.03 -17.42
C LYS A 117 13.52 2.17 -16.83
N GLY A 118 13.31 3.12 -15.92
CA GLY A 118 11.99 3.38 -15.34
C GLY A 118 11.03 4.01 -16.34
N LYS A 119 11.53 4.90 -17.21
CA LYS A 119 10.76 5.44 -18.33
C LYS A 119 10.37 4.33 -19.31
N ASP A 120 11.28 3.43 -19.65
CA ASP A 120 11.00 2.28 -20.52
C ASP A 120 9.94 1.36 -19.91
N LEU A 121 10.04 1.05 -18.61
CA LEU A 121 9.03 0.27 -17.90
C LEU A 121 7.68 1.00 -17.89
N ARG A 122 7.67 2.32 -17.66
CA ARG A 122 6.43 3.11 -17.66
C ARG A 122 5.77 3.11 -19.05
N SER A 123 6.53 3.23 -20.13
CA SER A 123 6.01 3.13 -21.51
C SER A 123 5.36 1.77 -21.76
N PHE A 124 6.06 0.68 -21.38
CA PHE A 124 5.50 -0.67 -21.46
C PHE A 124 4.18 -0.81 -20.68
N LEU A 125 4.12 -0.26 -19.46
CA LEU A 125 2.89 -0.28 -18.66
C LEU A 125 1.77 0.54 -19.31
N PHE A 126 2.10 1.68 -19.91
CA PHE A 126 1.12 2.52 -20.61
C PHE A 126 0.50 1.78 -21.80
N GLU A 127 1.32 1.06 -22.59
CA GLU A 127 0.86 0.27 -23.72
C GLU A 127 -0.05 -0.90 -23.29
N ASN A 128 0.29 -1.60 -22.20
CA ASN A 128 -0.42 -2.80 -21.77
C ASN A 128 -1.63 -2.51 -20.86
N TYR A 129 -1.65 -1.35 -20.19
CA TYR A 129 -2.71 -0.95 -19.27
C TYR A 129 -3.27 0.44 -19.63
N GLU A 130 -3.42 0.70 -20.92
CA GLU A 130 -3.80 2.02 -21.44
C GLU A 130 -5.13 2.52 -20.85
N ALA A 131 -6.10 1.62 -20.69
CA ALA A 131 -7.40 1.93 -20.10
C ALA A 131 -7.27 2.55 -18.71
N PHE A 132 -6.35 2.05 -17.88
CA PHE A 132 -6.09 2.64 -16.56
C PHE A 132 -5.60 4.09 -16.68
N TYR A 133 -4.59 4.35 -17.51
CA TYR A 133 -4.01 5.69 -17.65
C TYR A 133 -4.94 6.69 -18.34
N LYS A 134 -5.82 6.23 -19.24
CA LYS A 134 -6.83 7.08 -19.90
C LYS A 134 -8.00 7.40 -18.99
N ASN A 135 -8.45 6.44 -18.18
CA ASN A 135 -9.66 6.59 -17.37
C ASN A 135 -9.41 7.27 -16.02
N ILE A 136 -8.15 7.36 -15.59
CA ILE A 136 -7.80 7.99 -14.33
C ILE A 136 -7.85 9.53 -14.46
N THR A 137 -9.00 10.11 -14.12
CA THR A 137 -9.22 11.56 -14.22
C THR A 137 -8.58 12.33 -13.06
N SER A 138 -8.51 11.73 -11.87
CA SER A 138 -7.84 12.29 -10.70
C SER A 138 -7.59 11.20 -9.66
N ILE A 139 -6.53 11.35 -8.86
CA ILE A 139 -6.28 10.52 -7.69
C ILE A 139 -6.39 11.34 -6.41
N SER A 140 -7.23 10.90 -5.49
CA SER A 140 -7.30 11.51 -4.16
C SER A 140 -6.14 10.99 -3.31
N ILE A 141 -5.13 11.84 -3.11
CA ILE A 141 -3.97 11.55 -2.27
C ILE A 141 -4.21 12.16 -0.90
N LYS A 142 -4.25 11.32 0.13
CA LYS A 142 -4.24 11.75 1.52
C LYS A 142 -2.84 11.56 2.08
N ARG A 143 -2.23 12.63 2.61
CA ARG A 143 -0.89 12.55 3.19
C ARG A 143 -0.99 12.28 4.69
N ALA A 144 -0.10 11.42 5.17
CA ALA A 144 0.22 11.33 6.57
C ALA A 144 0.76 12.69 7.05
N ASN A 145 0.27 13.21 8.17
CA ASN A 145 0.86 14.40 8.77
C ASN A 145 2.22 14.02 9.41
N LYS A 146 3.10 15.01 9.63
CA LYS A 146 4.41 14.79 10.25
C LYS A 146 4.34 14.42 11.74
N GLU A 147 3.14 14.35 12.33
CA GLU A 147 2.93 14.22 13.78
C GLU A 147 2.70 12.78 14.27
N PHE A 148 2.90 11.77 13.42
CA PHE A 148 2.86 10.38 13.87
C PHE A 148 4.11 10.02 14.66
N ASN A 149 4.03 10.20 15.97
CA ASN A 149 5.12 9.91 16.88
C ASN A 149 5.34 8.41 17.12
N THR A 150 4.39 7.55 16.71
CA THR A 150 4.50 6.09 16.83
C THR A 150 3.92 5.34 15.62
N GLY A 151 4.35 4.10 15.42
CA GLY A 151 3.81 3.21 14.38
C GLY A 151 2.33 2.89 14.58
N GLU A 152 1.88 2.80 15.84
CA GLU A 152 0.48 2.59 16.21
C GLU A 152 -0.40 3.75 15.74
N MET A 153 0.04 5.00 15.94
CA MET A 153 -0.71 6.17 15.45
C MET A 153 -0.83 6.16 13.92
N LEU A 154 0.24 5.79 13.22
CA LEU A 154 0.19 5.64 11.77
C LEU A 154 -0.78 4.53 11.36
N ASN A 155 -0.77 3.37 12.03
CA ASN A 155 -1.71 2.29 11.75
C ASN A 155 -3.17 2.69 11.98
N VAL A 156 -3.47 3.45 13.04
CA VAL A 156 -4.82 4.01 13.28
C VAL A 156 -5.23 4.91 12.12
N TRP A 157 -4.38 5.85 11.72
CA TRP A 157 -4.66 6.72 10.57
C TRP A 157 -4.88 5.94 9.28
N LEU A 158 -4.07 4.90 9.03
CA LEU A 158 -4.23 4.01 7.89
C LEU A 158 -5.59 3.32 7.90
N CYS A 159 -6.01 2.81 9.06
CA CYS A 159 -7.32 2.19 9.23
C CYS A 159 -8.47 3.16 8.96
N GLU A 160 -8.36 4.41 9.42
CA GLU A 160 -9.34 5.47 9.14
C GLU A 160 -9.43 5.77 7.64
N GLN A 161 -8.29 5.89 6.95
CA GLN A 161 -8.29 6.14 5.51
C GLN A 161 -8.90 5.00 4.71
N ALA A 162 -8.70 3.76 5.18
CA ALA A 162 -9.24 2.54 4.61
C ALA A 162 -10.65 2.20 5.07
N LYS A 163 -11.20 2.91 6.07
CA LYS A 163 -12.49 2.60 6.73
C LYS A 163 -12.56 1.16 7.26
N ILE A 164 -11.48 0.69 7.86
CA ILE A 164 -11.35 -0.63 8.49
C ILE A 164 -11.03 -0.51 9.99
N LYS A 165 -11.18 -1.61 10.73
CA LYS A 165 -10.92 -1.63 12.18
C LYS A 165 -9.51 -2.08 12.57
N SER A 166 -8.77 -2.70 11.65
CA SER A 166 -7.46 -3.31 11.94
C SER A 166 -6.54 -3.21 10.75
N TYR A 167 -5.28 -2.83 10.98
CA TYR A 167 -4.29 -2.68 9.91
C TYR A 167 -3.93 -4.03 9.27
N THR A 168 -4.13 -5.13 10.00
CA THR A 168 -3.94 -6.50 9.47
C THR A 168 -4.86 -6.82 8.29
N LEU A 169 -5.93 -6.05 8.09
CA LEU A 169 -6.84 -6.16 6.95
C LEU A 169 -6.47 -5.25 5.77
N LEU A 170 -5.41 -4.43 5.87
CA LEU A 170 -5.03 -3.51 4.78
C LEU A 170 -4.69 -4.26 3.49
N ASN A 171 -4.08 -5.44 3.58
CA ASN A 171 -3.70 -6.23 2.41
C ASN A 171 -4.92 -6.68 1.58
N SER A 172 -6.06 -6.95 2.20
CA SER A 172 -7.26 -7.44 1.50
C SER A 172 -7.99 -6.32 0.75
N LEU A 173 -7.59 -5.07 0.96
CA LEU A 173 -8.17 -3.90 0.28
C LEU A 173 -7.52 -3.59 -1.05
N PHE A 174 -6.34 -4.17 -1.33
CA PHE A 174 -5.66 -3.91 -2.58
C PHE A 174 -6.37 -4.66 -3.71
N PRO A 175 -6.77 -3.95 -4.78
CA PRO A 175 -7.37 -4.59 -5.93
C PRO A 175 -6.38 -5.55 -6.57
N SER A 176 -6.91 -6.62 -7.16
CA SER A 176 -6.11 -7.64 -7.82
C SER A 176 -5.88 -7.32 -9.30
N THR A 177 -6.77 -6.54 -9.92
CA THR A 177 -6.70 -6.18 -11.36
C THR A 177 -6.75 -4.67 -11.61
N SER A 178 -6.38 -4.26 -12.83
CA SER A 178 -6.33 -2.85 -13.22
C SER A 178 -7.74 -2.22 -13.36
N GLU A 179 -8.73 -3.03 -13.73
CA GLU A 179 -10.13 -2.66 -13.89
C GLU A 179 -10.77 -2.43 -12.53
N GLU A 180 -10.47 -3.31 -11.57
CA GLU A 180 -10.91 -3.18 -10.18
C GLU A 180 -10.35 -1.89 -9.55
N LEU A 181 -9.07 -1.60 -9.82
CA LEU A 181 -8.44 -0.35 -9.39
C LEU A 181 -9.16 0.87 -9.98
N SER A 182 -9.39 0.87 -11.29
CA SER A 182 -10.00 2.01 -11.99
C SER A 182 -11.42 2.29 -11.45
N ARG A 183 -12.21 1.24 -11.24
CA ARG A 183 -13.54 1.34 -10.61
C ARG A 183 -13.45 1.92 -9.21
N LYS A 184 -12.57 1.39 -8.36
CA LYS A 184 -12.40 1.83 -6.97
C LYS A 184 -12.01 3.31 -6.90
N LEU A 185 -11.05 3.76 -7.71
CA LEU A 185 -10.64 5.17 -7.74
C LEU A 185 -11.75 6.09 -8.24
N THR A 186 -12.54 5.63 -9.21
CA THR A 186 -13.71 6.38 -9.71
C THR A 186 -14.79 6.52 -8.64
N GLU A 187 -15.12 5.44 -7.92
CA GLU A 187 -16.07 5.48 -6.79
C GLU A 187 -15.63 6.47 -5.71
N ILE A 188 -14.34 6.46 -5.36
CA ILE A 188 -13.77 7.41 -4.38
C ILE A 188 -13.87 8.85 -4.89
N ALA A 189 -13.54 9.08 -6.16
CA ALA A 189 -13.63 10.41 -6.76
C ALA A 189 -15.08 10.93 -6.75
N LEU A 190 -16.06 10.07 -7.06
CA LEU A 190 -17.48 10.41 -7.02
C LEU A 190 -17.94 10.75 -5.59
N LEU A 191 -17.57 9.93 -4.60
CA LEU A 191 -17.91 10.19 -3.19
C LEU A 191 -17.30 11.50 -2.66
N SER A 192 -16.14 11.91 -3.18
CA SER A 192 -15.47 13.14 -2.77
C SER A 192 -16.11 14.41 -3.35
N LYS A 193 -16.90 14.28 -4.43
CA LYS A 193 -17.60 15.39 -5.09
C LYS A 193 -18.99 15.65 -4.52
N THR A 194 -19.58 14.69 -3.80
CA THR A 194 -20.85 14.89 -3.09
C THR A 194 -20.64 15.91 -1.96
N PRO A 195 -21.33 17.06 -1.96
CA PRO A 195 -21.23 18.02 -0.86
C PRO A 195 -21.65 17.32 0.43
N ALA A 196 -20.84 17.48 1.48
CA ALA A 196 -21.16 16.94 2.79
C ALA A 196 -22.57 17.41 3.16
N THR A 197 -23.53 16.48 3.18
CA THR A 197 -24.83 16.74 3.78
C THR A 197 -24.57 17.23 5.19
N LYS A 198 -25.07 18.43 5.50
CA LYS A 198 -24.90 19.08 6.80
C LYS A 198 -25.05 18.02 7.90
N PRO A 199 -24.13 17.97 8.88
CA PRO A 199 -24.30 17.05 10.00
C PRO A 199 -25.69 17.28 10.58
N LEU A 200 -26.52 16.25 10.58
CA LEU A 200 -27.75 16.23 11.36
C LEU A 200 -27.34 16.61 12.77
N LEU A 201 -27.79 17.78 13.22
CA LEU A 201 -27.70 18.21 14.60
C LEU A 201 -28.29 17.09 15.44
N PHE A 202 -27.42 16.29 16.07
CA PHE A 202 -27.83 15.34 17.09
C PHE A 202 -28.42 16.17 18.23
N ILE A 203 -29.75 16.22 18.28
CA ILE A 203 -30.48 16.67 19.45
C ILE A 203 -30.05 15.73 20.58
N LYS A 204 -29.32 16.28 21.56
CA LYS A 204 -28.90 15.55 22.76
C LYS A 204 -30.14 15.01 23.46
N ALA A 205 -30.43 13.72 23.28
CA ALA A 205 -31.35 13.01 24.16
C ALA A 205 -30.67 12.86 25.53
N LYS A 206 -31.35 13.33 26.59
CA LYS A 206 -30.91 13.17 27.98
C LYS A 206 -30.71 11.68 28.30
N PRO A 207 -29.62 11.29 28.99
CA PRO A 207 -29.42 9.90 29.38
C PRO A 207 -30.43 9.51 30.46
N LYS A 208 -31.22 8.46 30.20
CA LYS A 208 -31.91 7.71 31.26
C LYS A 208 -30.93 6.72 31.86
N ALA A 209 -30.76 6.80 33.17
CA ALA A 209 -29.99 5.85 33.96
C ALA A 209 -30.61 4.45 33.85
N HIS A 210 -29.82 3.45 33.48
CA HIS A 210 -30.14 2.06 33.77
C HIS A 210 -28.89 1.24 34.10
N LYS A 211 -29.17 0.23 34.92
CA LYS A 211 -28.33 -0.49 35.88
C LYS A 211 -27.25 -1.38 35.25
N LYS A 212 -26.19 -1.60 36.04
CA LYS A 212 -25.18 -2.64 35.90
C LYS A 212 -25.81 -4.04 35.79
N ALA A 213 -25.24 -4.87 34.92
CA ALA A 213 -25.20 -6.32 35.08
C ALA A 213 -23.84 -6.85 34.56
N ASP A 214 -23.27 -7.75 35.34
CA ASP A 214 -21.95 -8.36 35.23
C ASP A 214 -21.88 -9.50 34.21
N SER A 215 -20.67 -9.73 33.70
CA SER A 215 -20.04 -10.98 33.22
C SER A 215 -20.81 -11.87 32.22
N THR A 216 -20.23 -12.40 31.14
CA THR A 216 -19.08 -13.29 31.19
C THR A 216 -18.45 -13.44 29.81
N ASN A 217 -17.15 -13.67 29.85
CA ASN A 217 -16.20 -13.86 28.77
C ASN A 217 -16.33 -15.27 28.14
N LYS A 218 -16.20 -15.37 26.81
CA LYS A 218 -15.51 -16.48 26.10
C LYS A 218 -15.54 -16.21 24.59
N ASN A 219 -14.40 -15.77 24.09
CA ASN A 219 -14.06 -15.81 22.68
C ASN A 219 -12.61 -16.34 22.57
N VAL A 220 -12.21 -16.67 21.34
CA VAL A 220 -10.86 -17.01 20.88
C VAL A 220 -10.65 -18.51 20.63
N ALA A 221 -11.12 -18.94 19.46
CA ALA A 221 -10.50 -20.02 18.70
C ALA A 221 -10.72 -19.76 17.21
N GLN A 222 -9.83 -18.99 16.57
CA GLN A 222 -9.59 -19.00 15.10
C GLN A 222 -8.52 -17.97 14.70
N LEU A 223 -7.24 -18.19 15.06
CA LEU A 223 -6.11 -17.44 14.47
C LEU A 223 -4.84 -18.29 14.27
N GLY A 224 -4.96 -19.62 14.35
CA GLY A 224 -3.82 -20.55 14.23
C GLY A 224 -3.31 -20.83 12.81
N SER A 225 -4.01 -20.40 11.75
CA SER A 225 -3.72 -20.89 10.38
C SER A 225 -2.71 -20.06 9.58
N TYR A 226 -2.33 -18.85 10.01
CA TYR A 226 -1.40 -18.00 9.26
C TYR A 226 0.08 -18.26 9.62
N PHE A 227 0.37 -18.60 10.89
CA PHE A 227 1.74 -18.85 11.37
C PHE A 227 2.24 -20.28 11.07
N ASP A 228 1.34 -21.27 10.99
CA ASP A 228 1.72 -22.66 10.72
C ASP A 228 2.22 -22.88 9.27
N ALA A 229 1.78 -22.06 8.31
CA ALA A 229 2.25 -22.13 6.93
C ALA A 229 3.73 -21.70 6.77
N GLN A 230 4.23 -20.82 7.66
CA GLN A 230 5.62 -20.35 7.60
C GLN A 230 6.61 -21.32 8.26
N LYS A 231 6.17 -22.04 9.32
CA LYS A 231 7.02 -23.03 10.01
C LYS A 231 7.24 -24.29 9.15
N ARG A 232 6.20 -24.76 8.43
CA ARG A 232 6.27 -26.00 7.62
C ARG A 232 7.13 -25.88 6.35
N ARG A 233 7.34 -24.69 5.79
CA ARG A 233 8.17 -24.50 4.58
C ARG A 233 9.69 -24.56 4.81
N ARG A 234 10.17 -24.49 6.06
CA ARG A 234 11.62 -24.57 6.35
C ARG A 234 12.07 -25.91 6.95
N SER A 235 11.20 -26.71 7.52
CA SER A 235 11.54 -28.10 7.94
C SER A 235 11.81 -29.03 6.76
N ALA A 236 11.39 -28.67 5.54
CA ALA A 236 11.65 -29.43 4.31
C ALA A 236 12.93 -28.98 3.56
N ARG A 237 13.70 -28.02 4.09
CA ARG A 237 14.96 -27.54 3.48
C ARG A 237 16.23 -27.93 4.24
N PHE A 238 16.09 -28.72 5.30
CA PHE A 238 17.18 -29.24 6.13
C PHE A 238 17.05 -30.76 6.38
N ARG A 239 16.47 -31.49 5.43
CA ARG A 239 16.61 -32.95 5.33
C ARG A 239 17.06 -33.28 3.93
#